data_AF-A0AAD7PD13-F1
#
_entry.id   AF-A0AAD7PD13-F1
#
_cell.length_a   1.000
_cell.length_b   1.000
_cell.length_c   1.000
_cell.angle_alpha   90.00
_cell.angle_beta   90.00
_cell.angle_gamma   90.00
#
_symmetry.space_group_name_H-M   'P 1'
#
loop_
_entity.id
_entity.type
_entity.pdbx_description
1 polymer ?
#
loop_
_entity_poly.entity_id
_entity_poly.type
_entity_poly.pdbx_seq_one_letter_code
_entity_poly.pdbx_strand_id
1 'polypeptide(L)'
;MAVPEVNKMLLEEIESMGFPQARAIRALHYSGNATVEDAINWIIDHENDVDIDEMPLVDADVDLDAPRPFLITKEMKIKAQKLRDEIRNRKQEEEKKSEREREKGRIRAGKELIEAKQIAEENERKKILAWRKAEAEEEKRAREKVLQKLEQDKVNRRIWLGLPQGHSSVKSSNPVAQEKGSSMPIYRVTKSEHLRDCLRSLKQNHKGDDARVRKAYETLLVYVRNVAKNPDEEKYRKIRLSNPLFQERVGSLNGGVEFLELCGFERMGDEYLYLPRDKVDMATLNSAGSLLRSAMTNPFFGVLSRSVM
;
A
#
# COMPACT_ATOMS: atom_id res chain seq x y z
N MET A 1 -30.31 -37.76 -68.02
CA MET A 1 -28.96 -37.99 -67.50
C MET A 1 -28.08 -36.92 -68.08
N ALA A 2 -27.61 -36.00 -67.24
CA ALA A 2 -26.78 -34.88 -67.64
C ALA A 2 -25.37 -35.09 -67.06
N VAL A 3 -24.35 -34.62 -67.78
CA VAL A 3 -22.98 -34.60 -67.26
C VAL A 3 -22.95 -33.60 -66.09
N PRO A 4 -22.37 -33.95 -64.92
CA PRO A 4 -22.33 -33.04 -63.78
C PRO A 4 -21.65 -31.72 -64.13
N GLU A 5 -22.20 -30.62 -63.64
CA GLU A 5 -21.68 -29.28 -63.89
C GLU A 5 -20.41 -29.05 -63.05
N VAL A 6 -19.24 -29.17 -63.69
CA VAL A 6 -17.92 -28.95 -63.09
C VAL A 6 -17.27 -27.68 -63.63
N ASN A 7 -16.38 -27.07 -62.84
CA ASN A 7 -15.68 -25.85 -63.25
C ASN A 7 -14.73 -26.14 -64.43
N LYS A 8 -15.03 -25.53 -65.59
CA LYS A 8 -14.31 -25.75 -66.85
C LYS A 8 -12.81 -25.43 -66.78
N MET A 9 -12.43 -24.44 -65.97
CA MET A 9 -11.01 -24.06 -65.83
C MET A 9 -10.21 -25.14 -65.08
N LEU A 10 -10.78 -25.70 -64.02
CA LEU A 10 -10.14 -26.77 -63.24
C LEU A 10 -10.11 -28.08 -64.04
N LEU A 11 -11.15 -28.33 -64.84
CA LEU A 11 -11.22 -29.49 -65.72
C LEU A 11 -10.11 -29.46 -66.78
N GLU A 12 -9.92 -28.32 -67.45
CA GLU A 12 -8.88 -28.16 -68.48
C GLU A 12 -7.46 -28.29 -67.90
N GLU A 13 -7.25 -27.84 -66.67
CA GLU A 13 -5.96 -27.98 -65.96
C GLU A 13 -5.64 -29.44 -65.62
N ILE A 14 -6.63 -30.21 -65.14
CA ILE A 14 -6.47 -31.65 -64.84
C ILE A 14 -6.33 -32.48 -66.13
N GLU A 15 -7.03 -32.11 -67.20
CA GLU A 15 -6.86 -32.72 -68.53
C GLU A 15 -5.45 -32.44 -69.09
N SER A 16 -4.92 -31.23 -68.91
CA SER A 16 -3.55 -30.85 -69.28
C SER A 16 -2.48 -31.66 -68.53
N MET A 17 -2.78 -32.11 -67.30
CA MET A 17 -1.93 -33.01 -66.52
C MET A 17 -1.97 -34.47 -67.00
N GLY A 18 -2.83 -34.79 -67.98
CA GLY A 18 -2.90 -36.11 -68.62
C GLY A 18 -3.94 -37.06 -68.04
N PHE A 19 -4.84 -36.59 -67.18
CA PHE A 19 -5.93 -37.41 -66.65
C PHE A 19 -7.12 -37.46 -67.63
N PRO A 20 -7.80 -38.62 -67.81
CA PRO A 20 -8.99 -38.71 -68.64
C PRO A 20 -10.11 -37.78 -68.16
N GLN A 21 -10.83 -37.17 -69.10
CA GLN A 21 -11.92 -36.23 -68.82
C GLN A 21 -12.99 -36.82 -67.88
N ALA A 22 -13.39 -38.08 -68.06
CA ALA A 22 -14.37 -38.73 -67.19
C ALA A 22 -13.92 -38.79 -65.72
N ARG A 23 -12.64 -39.11 -65.51
CA ARG A 23 -12.00 -39.17 -64.19
C ARG A 23 -11.89 -37.79 -63.55
N ALA A 24 -11.51 -36.78 -64.34
CA ALA A 24 -11.42 -35.40 -63.89
C ALA A 24 -12.78 -34.83 -63.47
N ILE A 25 -13.83 -35.08 -64.27
CA ILE A 25 -15.22 -34.66 -63.96
C ILE A 25 -15.70 -35.33 -62.66
N ARG A 26 -15.46 -36.63 -62.50
CA ARG A 26 -15.84 -37.38 -61.29
C ARG A 26 -15.12 -36.84 -60.05
N ALA A 27 -13.81 -36.62 -60.16
CA ALA A 27 -13.01 -36.06 -59.08
C ALA A 27 -13.45 -34.66 -58.67
N LEU A 28 -13.71 -33.77 -59.64
CA LEU A 28 -14.21 -32.42 -59.38
C LEU A 28 -15.61 -32.41 -58.76
N HIS A 29 -16.45 -33.36 -59.15
CA HIS A 29 -17.79 -33.52 -58.56
C HIS A 29 -17.72 -33.96 -57.09
N TYR A 30 -16.89 -34.95 -56.75
CA TYR A 30 -16.77 -35.45 -55.37
C TYR A 30 -15.89 -34.57 -54.47
N SER A 31 -14.93 -33.83 -55.03
CA SER A 31 -14.12 -32.84 -54.30
C SER A 31 -14.85 -31.52 -54.05
N GLY A 32 -16.02 -31.32 -54.66
CA GLY A 32 -16.84 -30.12 -54.49
C GLY A 32 -16.33 -28.88 -55.24
N ASN A 33 -15.60 -29.08 -56.35
CA ASN A 33 -15.05 -28.01 -57.21
C ASN A 33 -14.15 -26.99 -56.46
N ALA A 34 -13.49 -27.38 -55.37
CA ALA A 34 -12.76 -26.45 -54.50
C ALA A 34 -11.39 -26.02 -55.07
N THR A 35 -10.52 -26.98 -55.41
CA THR A 35 -9.19 -26.74 -55.97
C THR A 35 -8.74 -27.90 -56.87
N VAL A 36 -7.71 -27.68 -57.71
CA VAL A 36 -7.11 -28.73 -58.54
C VAL A 36 -6.44 -29.82 -57.68
N GLU A 37 -5.76 -29.43 -56.61
CA GLU A 37 -5.05 -30.35 -55.71
C GLU A 37 -6.01 -31.32 -55.01
N ASP A 38 -7.18 -30.84 -54.57
CA ASP A 38 -8.21 -31.69 -53.94
C ASP A 38 -8.78 -32.71 -54.93
N ALA A 39 -8.95 -32.33 -56.20
CA ALA A 39 -9.39 -33.25 -57.25
C ALA A 39 -8.31 -34.31 -57.55
N ILE A 40 -7.03 -33.92 -57.59
CA ILE A 40 -5.93 -34.86 -57.79
C ILE A 40 -5.81 -35.83 -56.60
N ASN A 41 -5.93 -35.34 -55.36
CA ASN A 41 -5.94 -36.18 -54.17
C ASN A 41 -7.06 -37.21 -54.21
N TRP A 42 -8.27 -36.80 -54.63
CA TRP A 42 -9.39 -37.74 -54.82
C TRP A 42 -9.09 -38.80 -55.87
N ILE A 43 -8.46 -38.42 -57.00
CA ILE A 43 -8.05 -39.37 -58.06
C ILE A 43 -7.06 -40.40 -57.53
N ILE A 44 -6.09 -39.96 -56.73
CA ILE A 44 -5.07 -40.85 -56.14
C ILE A 44 -5.74 -41.83 -55.16
N ASP A 45 -6.63 -41.34 -54.31
CA ASP A 45 -7.29 -42.17 -53.30
C ASP A 45 -8.20 -43.25 -53.92
N HIS A 46 -8.67 -43.03 -55.15
CA HIS A 46 -9.62 -43.92 -55.85
C HIS A 46 -9.03 -44.55 -57.11
N GLU A 47 -7.70 -44.48 -57.32
CA GLU A 47 -7.03 -44.90 -58.56
C GLU A 47 -7.22 -46.38 -58.94
N ASN A 48 -7.58 -47.22 -57.96
CA ASN A 48 -7.76 -48.67 -58.12
C ASN A 48 -9.22 -49.08 -58.34
N ASP A 49 -10.15 -48.12 -58.39
CA ASP A 49 -11.56 -48.39 -58.63
C ASP A 49 -11.79 -48.74 -60.11
N VAL A 50 -12.42 -49.88 -60.37
CA VAL A 50 -12.64 -50.41 -61.74
C VAL A 50 -13.55 -49.49 -62.57
N ASP A 51 -14.34 -48.65 -61.91
CA ASP A 51 -15.29 -47.72 -62.50
C ASP A 51 -14.80 -46.25 -62.51
N ILE A 52 -13.53 -45.98 -62.17
CA ILE A 52 -13.01 -44.60 -62.06
C ILE A 52 -13.08 -43.81 -63.38
N ASP A 53 -13.01 -44.49 -64.52
CA ASP A 53 -13.10 -43.90 -65.85
C ASP A 53 -14.52 -43.89 -66.42
N GLU A 54 -15.51 -44.39 -65.67
CA GLU A 54 -16.92 -44.27 -66.07
C GLU A 54 -17.47 -42.89 -65.71
N MET A 55 -18.10 -42.24 -66.70
CA MET A 55 -18.73 -40.94 -66.53
C MET A 55 -19.86 -41.06 -65.50
N PRO A 56 -19.80 -40.31 -64.37
CA PRO A 56 -20.84 -40.40 -63.36
C PRO A 56 -22.18 -39.91 -63.93
N LEU A 57 -23.15 -40.82 -63.93
CA LEU A 57 -24.53 -40.53 -64.33
C LEU A 57 -25.24 -39.91 -63.13
N VAL A 58 -25.39 -38.59 -63.14
CA VAL A 58 -26.24 -37.90 -62.16
C VAL A 58 -27.61 -37.72 -62.78
N ASP A 59 -28.66 -38.02 -62.00
CA ASP A 59 -30.03 -37.70 -62.38
C ASP A 59 -30.08 -36.21 -62.69
N ALA A 60 -30.47 -35.89 -63.93
CA ALA A 60 -30.68 -34.51 -64.31
C ALA A 60 -31.72 -33.95 -63.34
N ASP A 61 -31.37 -32.87 -62.63
CA ASP A 61 -32.32 -32.09 -61.88
C ASP A 61 -33.52 -31.82 -62.80
N VAL A 62 -34.61 -32.53 -62.53
CA VAL A 62 -35.91 -32.09 -63.00
C VAL A 62 -36.10 -30.76 -62.28
N ASP A 63 -36.14 -29.66 -63.03
CA ASP A 63 -36.52 -28.33 -62.56
C ASP A 63 -37.93 -28.40 -61.92
N LEU A 64 -38.01 -28.92 -60.71
CA LEU A 64 -39.17 -28.90 -59.85
C LEU A 64 -38.93 -27.80 -58.83
N ASP A 65 -39.46 -26.63 -59.18
CA ASP A 65 -39.47 -25.42 -58.38
C ASP A 65 -38.07 -24.92 -57.99
N ALA A 66 -37.58 -23.96 -58.80
CA ALA A 66 -36.96 -22.79 -58.19
C ALA A 66 -37.75 -22.45 -56.91
N PRO A 67 -37.11 -22.29 -55.74
CA PRO A 67 -37.85 -21.81 -54.59
C PRO A 67 -38.35 -20.44 -55.04
N ARG A 68 -39.66 -20.34 -55.35
CA ARG A 68 -40.32 -19.05 -55.48
C ARG A 68 -39.81 -18.29 -54.27
N PRO A 69 -39.14 -17.13 -54.45
CA PRO A 69 -38.62 -16.40 -53.32
C PRO A 69 -39.79 -16.27 -52.38
N PHE A 70 -39.75 -16.95 -51.22
CA PHE A 70 -40.82 -16.90 -50.24
C PHE A 70 -41.09 -15.42 -50.11
N LEU A 71 -42.26 -14.96 -50.58
CA LEU A 71 -42.57 -13.54 -50.64
C LEU A 71 -42.45 -13.10 -49.20
N ILE A 72 -41.29 -12.52 -48.84
CA ILE A 72 -41.02 -12.12 -47.48
C ILE A 72 -42.00 -10.98 -47.27
N THR A 73 -43.14 -11.32 -46.66
CA THR A 73 -44.23 -10.38 -46.47
C THR A 73 -43.66 -9.22 -45.67
N LYS A 74 -44.13 -8.00 -45.97
CA LYS A 74 -43.69 -6.80 -45.24
C LYS A 74 -43.83 -7.02 -43.72
N GLU A 75 -44.83 -7.79 -43.30
CA GLU A 75 -45.05 -8.21 -41.92
C GLU A 75 -43.95 -9.12 -41.34
N MET A 76 -43.44 -10.10 -42.09
CA MET A 76 -42.33 -10.94 -41.63
C MET A 76 -41.03 -10.13 -41.48
N LYS A 77 -40.75 -9.17 -42.38
CA LYS A 77 -39.61 -8.24 -42.22
C LYS A 77 -39.77 -7.36 -40.98
N ILE A 78 -40.97 -6.82 -40.76
CA ILE A 78 -41.28 -6.00 -39.59
C ILE A 78 -41.14 -6.83 -38.30
N LYS A 79 -41.63 -8.08 -38.26
CA LYS A 79 -41.46 -8.97 -37.10
C LYS A 79 -39.99 -9.32 -36.86
N ALA A 80 -39.23 -9.63 -37.90
CA ALA A 80 -37.80 -9.92 -37.79
C ALA A 80 -37.01 -8.71 -37.29
N GLN A 81 -37.35 -7.50 -37.75
CA GLN A 81 -36.70 -6.26 -37.32
C GLN A 81 -37.04 -5.91 -35.87
N LYS A 82 -38.31 -6.05 -35.46
CA LYS A 82 -38.74 -5.91 -34.06
C LYS A 82 -38.00 -6.88 -33.14
N LEU A 83 -37.87 -8.15 -33.51
CA LEU A 83 -37.09 -9.14 -32.74
C LEU A 83 -35.62 -8.75 -32.59
N ARG A 84 -35.00 -8.21 -33.64
CA ARG A 84 -33.61 -7.72 -33.60
C ARG A 84 -33.47 -6.50 -32.70
N ASP A 85 -34.40 -5.56 -32.78
CA ASP A 85 -34.42 -4.37 -31.94
C ASP A 85 -34.64 -4.74 -30.47
N GLU A 86 -35.51 -5.70 -30.18
CA GLU A 86 -35.76 -6.23 -28.83
C GLU A 86 -34.51 -6.91 -28.25
N ILE A 87 -33.80 -7.72 -29.03
CA ILE A 87 -32.52 -8.33 -28.61
C ILE A 87 -31.48 -7.25 -28.33
N ARG A 88 -31.37 -6.23 -29.20
CA ARG A 88 -30.43 -5.12 -29.02
C ARG A 88 -30.76 -4.33 -27.77
N ASN A 89 -32.04 -4.04 -27.53
CA ASN A 89 -32.48 -3.28 -26.36
C ASN A 89 -32.27 -4.08 -25.08
N ARG A 90 -32.58 -5.39 -25.08
CA ARG A 90 -32.29 -6.30 -23.96
C ARG A 90 -30.80 -6.37 -23.66
N LYS A 91 -29.95 -6.47 -24.68
CA LYS A 91 -28.49 -6.47 -24.50
C LYS A 91 -27.98 -5.15 -23.91
N GLN A 92 -28.52 -4.00 -24.37
CA GLN A 92 -28.20 -2.69 -23.80
C GLN A 92 -28.68 -2.53 -22.35
N GLU A 93 -29.85 -3.08 -22.00
CA GLU A 93 -30.36 -3.08 -20.62
C GLU A 93 -29.52 -3.97 -19.69
N GLU A 94 -29.14 -5.16 -20.14
CA GLU A 94 -28.24 -6.07 -19.43
C GLU A 94 -26.86 -5.43 -19.21
N GLU A 95 -26.31 -4.77 -20.23
CA GLU A 95 -25.04 -4.06 -20.16
C GLU A 95 -25.10 -2.88 -19.17
N LYS A 96 -26.14 -2.04 -19.25
CA LYS A 96 -26.40 -0.96 -18.27
C LYS A 96 -26.61 -1.50 -16.85
N LYS A 97 -27.18 -2.69 -16.69
CA LYS A 97 -27.37 -3.33 -15.38
C LYS A 97 -26.03 -3.85 -14.85
N SER A 98 -25.24 -4.49 -15.70
CA SER A 98 -23.88 -4.96 -15.36
C SER A 98 -22.96 -3.78 -14.99
N GLU A 99 -23.03 -2.67 -15.71
CA GLU A 99 -22.26 -1.47 -15.40
C GLU A 99 -22.67 -0.85 -14.06
N ARG A 100 -23.98 -0.77 -13.78
CA ARG A 100 -24.48 -0.36 -12.46
C ARG A 100 -24.02 -1.30 -11.34
N GLU A 101 -23.91 -2.60 -11.59
CA GLU A 101 -23.39 -3.56 -10.61
C GLU A 101 -21.89 -3.41 -10.37
N ARG A 102 -21.09 -3.15 -11.42
CA ARG A 102 -19.66 -2.86 -11.32
C ARG A 102 -19.40 -1.57 -10.55
N GLU A 103 -20.13 -0.50 -10.85
CA GLU A 103 -20.03 0.78 -10.14
C GLU A 103 -20.41 0.63 -8.65
N LYS A 104 -21.50 -0.11 -8.36
CA LYS A 104 -21.86 -0.48 -6.98
C LYS A 104 -20.78 -1.34 -6.31
N GLY A 105 -20.12 -2.22 -7.04
CA GLY A 105 -18.99 -3.02 -6.55
C GLY A 105 -17.82 -2.14 -6.13
N ARG A 106 -17.44 -1.16 -6.96
CA ARG A 106 -16.39 -0.19 -6.65
C ARG A 106 -16.71 0.63 -5.41
N ILE A 107 -17.95 1.12 -5.29
CA ILE A 107 -18.39 1.90 -4.11
C ILE A 107 -18.37 1.05 -2.84
N ARG A 108 -18.88 -0.20 -2.91
CA ARG A 108 -18.82 -1.14 -1.78
C ARG A 108 -17.39 -1.43 -1.36
N ALA A 109 -16.51 -1.76 -2.29
CA ALA A 109 -15.10 -1.98 -2.01
C ALA A 109 -14.43 -0.74 -1.37
N GLY A 110 -14.75 0.47 -1.85
CA GLY A 110 -14.27 1.71 -1.24
C GLY A 110 -14.76 1.90 0.20
N LYS A 111 -16.05 1.63 0.46
CA LYS A 111 -16.63 1.70 1.80
C LYS A 111 -16.03 0.65 2.74
N GLU A 112 -15.89 -0.59 2.29
CA GLU A 112 -15.29 -1.69 3.02
C GLU A 112 -13.82 -1.39 3.38
N LEU A 113 -13.06 -0.78 2.47
CA LEU A 113 -11.68 -0.38 2.75
C LEU A 113 -11.60 0.67 3.88
N ILE A 114 -12.50 1.65 3.86
CA ILE A 114 -12.57 2.69 4.90
C ILE A 114 -12.97 2.07 6.24
N GLU A 115 -13.97 1.18 6.25
CA GLU A 115 -14.44 0.50 7.44
C GLU A 115 -13.37 -0.42 8.04
N ALA A 116 -12.69 -1.22 7.21
CA ALA A 116 -11.56 -2.05 7.63
C ALA A 116 -10.43 -1.21 8.25
N LYS A 117 -10.15 -0.03 7.69
CA LYS A 117 -9.15 0.91 8.24
C LYS A 117 -9.58 1.44 9.62
N GLN A 118 -10.86 1.79 9.80
CA GLN A 118 -11.37 2.25 11.09
C GLN A 118 -11.31 1.14 12.15
N ILE A 119 -11.68 -0.09 11.79
CA ILE A 119 -11.61 -1.26 12.68
C ILE A 119 -10.16 -1.54 13.09
N ALA A 120 -9.20 -1.44 12.16
CA ALA A 120 -7.78 -1.61 12.45
C ALA A 120 -7.27 -0.54 13.43
N GLU A 121 -7.63 0.74 13.20
CA GLU A 121 -7.25 1.85 14.08
C GLU A 121 -7.87 1.70 15.49
N GLU A 122 -9.12 1.28 15.59
CA GLU A 122 -9.78 1.04 16.88
C GLU A 122 -9.12 -0.12 17.64
N ASN A 123 -8.75 -1.19 16.94
CA ASN A 123 -8.00 -2.30 17.51
C ASN A 123 -6.62 -1.87 18.03
N GLU A 124 -5.91 -1.00 17.30
CA GLU A 124 -4.65 -0.42 17.79
C GLU A 124 -4.86 0.44 19.04
N ARG A 125 -5.85 1.32 19.04
CA ARG A 125 -6.20 2.14 20.22
C ARG A 125 -6.55 1.27 21.42
N LYS A 126 -7.31 0.20 21.21
CA LYS A 126 -7.68 -0.76 22.26
C LYS A 126 -6.46 -1.47 22.84
N LYS A 127 -5.49 -1.86 22.00
CA LYS A 127 -4.20 -2.43 22.45
C LYS A 127 -3.41 -1.44 23.30
N ILE A 128 -3.32 -0.18 22.89
CA ILE A 128 -2.61 0.88 23.65
C ILE A 128 -3.25 1.09 25.02
N LEU A 129 -4.59 1.19 25.07
CA LEU A 129 -5.31 1.36 26.32
C LEU A 129 -5.13 0.15 27.25
N ALA A 130 -5.22 -1.07 26.72
CA ALA A 130 -4.98 -2.29 27.49
C ALA A 130 -3.56 -2.35 28.05
N TRP A 131 -2.56 -1.97 27.23
CA TRP A 131 -1.16 -1.92 27.65
C TRP A 131 -0.94 -0.90 28.78
N ARG A 132 -1.47 0.32 28.65
CA ARG A 132 -1.39 1.34 29.73
C ARG A 132 -2.10 0.92 31.00
N LYS A 133 -3.24 0.22 30.89
CA LYS A 133 -3.97 -0.29 32.05
C LYS A 133 -3.17 -1.38 32.76
N ALA A 134 -2.53 -2.29 32.02
CA ALA A 134 -1.68 -3.33 32.56
C ALA A 134 -0.43 -2.75 33.25
N GLU A 135 0.24 -1.76 32.63
CA GLU A 135 1.38 -1.05 33.21
C GLU A 135 1.01 -0.37 34.53
N ALA A 136 -0.12 0.36 34.56
CA ALA A 136 -0.60 1.01 35.77
C ALA A 136 -0.98 0.01 36.88
N GLU A 137 -1.52 -1.16 36.52
CA GLU A 137 -1.83 -2.21 37.48
C GLU A 137 -0.56 -2.88 38.04
N GLU A 138 0.44 -3.10 37.19
CA GLU A 138 1.74 -3.61 37.62
C GLU A 138 2.47 -2.62 38.54
N GLU A 139 2.42 -1.32 38.23
CA GLU A 139 2.96 -0.28 39.09
C GLU A 139 2.25 -0.24 40.45
N LYS A 140 0.92 -0.36 40.47
CA LYS A 140 0.15 -0.47 41.72
C LYS A 140 0.57 -1.69 42.54
N ARG A 141 0.67 -2.86 41.91
CA ARG A 141 1.14 -4.09 42.55
C ARG A 141 2.57 -3.95 43.09
N ALA A 142 3.46 -3.26 42.38
CA ALA A 142 4.82 -2.99 42.84
C ALA A 142 4.84 -2.04 44.05
N ARG A 143 4.04 -0.96 44.01
CA ARG A 143 3.89 -0.01 45.12
C ARG A 143 3.34 -0.68 46.39
N GLU A 144 2.33 -1.54 46.24
CA GLU A 144 1.77 -2.32 47.35
C GLU A 144 2.81 -3.25 47.98
N LYS A 145 3.63 -3.95 47.17
CA LYS A 145 4.73 -4.78 47.68
C LYS A 145 5.77 -3.97 48.45
N VAL A 146 6.11 -2.77 47.98
CA VAL A 146 7.06 -1.88 48.69
C VAL A 146 6.46 -1.43 50.02
N LEU A 147 5.18 -1.05 50.03
CA LEU A 147 4.49 -0.64 51.24
C LEU A 147 4.45 -1.78 52.28
N GLN A 148 4.14 -3.00 51.85
CA GLN A 148 4.14 -4.18 52.71
C GLN A 148 5.54 -4.48 53.28
N LYS A 149 6.60 -4.34 52.47
CA LYS A 149 7.99 -4.47 52.94
C LYS A 149 8.37 -3.40 53.96
N LEU A 150 7.93 -2.15 53.76
CA LEU A 150 8.17 -1.07 54.72
C LEU A 150 7.44 -1.32 56.04
N GLU A 151 6.23 -1.87 55.99
CA GLU A 151 5.48 -2.24 57.18
C GLU A 151 6.14 -3.40 57.94
N GLN A 152 6.61 -4.43 57.22
CA GLN A 152 7.41 -5.51 57.79
C GLN A 152 8.73 -5.01 58.39
N ASP A 153 9.44 -4.09 57.73
CA ASP A 153 10.66 -3.48 58.28
C ASP A 153 10.35 -2.62 59.52
N LYS A 154 9.25 -1.87 59.53
CA LYS A 154 8.77 -1.16 60.74
C LYS A 154 8.49 -2.12 61.89
N VAL A 155 7.85 -3.26 61.64
CA VAL A 155 7.57 -4.29 62.66
C VAL A 155 8.87 -4.97 63.11
N ASN A 156 9.76 -5.35 62.20
CA ASN A 156 11.05 -5.95 62.51
C ASN A 156 11.93 -5.01 63.32
N ARG A 157 11.98 -3.72 62.98
CA ARG A 157 12.66 -2.69 63.80
C ARG A 157 12.01 -2.52 65.16
N ARG A 158 10.67 -2.57 65.24
CA ARG A 158 9.95 -2.53 66.52
C ARG A 158 10.28 -3.73 67.40
N ILE A 159 10.38 -4.93 66.82
CA ILE A 159 10.78 -6.17 67.51
C ILE A 159 12.25 -6.09 67.93
N TRP A 160 13.14 -5.66 67.03
CA TRP A 160 14.58 -5.55 67.26
C TRP A 160 14.95 -4.47 68.30
N LEU A 161 14.21 -3.36 68.32
CA LEU A 161 14.37 -2.29 69.32
C LEU A 161 13.75 -2.62 70.68
N GLY A 162 13.05 -3.76 70.84
CA GLY A 162 12.62 -4.28 72.14
C GLY A 162 11.81 -3.30 73.01
N LEU A 163 10.94 -2.46 72.41
CA LEU A 163 10.21 -1.42 73.14
C LEU A 163 8.79 -1.86 73.56
N PRO A 164 8.45 -1.90 74.86
CA PRO A 164 7.07 -1.84 75.35
C PRO A 164 6.57 -0.39 75.39
N GLN A 165 5.25 -0.26 75.39
CA GLN A 165 4.49 0.98 75.25
C GLN A 165 4.64 1.89 76.49
N GLY A 166 5.16 3.12 76.33
CA GLY A 166 4.96 4.22 77.29
C GLY A 166 6.16 5.11 77.63
N HIS A 167 6.08 6.36 77.16
CA HIS A 167 6.58 7.63 77.72
C HIS A 167 8.07 8.06 77.65
N SER A 168 8.20 9.27 77.06
CA SER A 168 9.13 10.38 77.31
C SER A 168 10.64 10.24 77.05
N SER A 169 11.06 11.00 76.02
CA SER A 169 12.18 11.98 75.99
C SER A 169 13.48 11.63 76.74
N VAL A 170 14.62 11.67 76.04
CA VAL A 170 15.63 12.75 76.17
C VAL A 170 16.66 12.62 75.02
N LYS A 171 17.12 13.80 74.59
CA LYS A 171 18.12 14.17 73.58
C LYS A 171 19.51 13.55 73.85
N SER A 172 20.29 13.30 72.79
CA SER A 172 21.51 14.07 72.49
C SER A 172 22.18 13.52 71.23
N SER A 173 22.43 14.42 70.28
CA SER A 173 23.19 14.19 69.05
C SER A 173 24.53 14.93 69.13
N ASN A 174 25.62 14.21 68.86
CA ASN A 174 26.77 14.54 67.99
C ASN A 174 28.03 13.77 68.47
N PRO A 175 29.04 13.47 67.62
CA PRO A 175 29.34 14.04 66.30
C PRO A 175 29.76 13.00 65.21
N VAL A 176 30.20 13.54 64.07
CA VAL A 176 31.18 13.01 63.10
C VAL A 176 30.63 12.49 61.75
N ALA A 177 30.99 13.29 60.75
CA ALA A 177 31.10 13.06 59.32
C ALA A 177 30.94 11.63 58.78
N GLN A 178 30.08 11.51 57.76
CA GLN A 178 30.44 10.78 56.55
C GLN A 178 29.77 11.40 55.32
N GLU A 179 30.63 11.70 54.36
CA GLU A 179 30.38 12.28 53.05
C GLU A 179 29.31 11.50 52.28
N LYS A 180 28.29 12.21 51.77
CA LYS A 180 27.69 11.90 50.47
C LYS A 180 27.37 13.20 49.77
N GLY A 181 28.21 13.56 48.81
CA GLY A 181 28.01 14.70 47.94
C GLY A 181 26.61 14.67 47.33
N SER A 182 25.80 15.64 47.73
CA SER A 182 24.65 16.07 46.96
C SER A 182 25.17 16.76 45.71
N SER A 183 25.57 15.97 44.72
CA SER A 183 25.71 16.45 43.35
C SER A 183 24.30 16.78 42.85
N MET A 184 23.90 18.04 43.05
CA MET A 184 22.91 18.68 42.19
C MET A 184 23.33 18.41 40.74
N PRO A 185 22.47 17.87 39.87
CA PRO A 185 22.85 17.51 38.52
C PRO A 185 22.87 18.78 37.64
N ILE A 186 23.82 19.67 37.89
CA ILE A 186 24.08 20.90 37.12
C ILE A 186 24.53 20.57 35.68
N TYR A 187 24.79 19.30 35.36
CA TYR A 187 25.27 18.88 34.03
C TYR A 187 24.26 18.11 33.15
N ARG A 188 23.05 17.77 33.63
CA ARG A 188 21.98 17.23 32.75
C ARG A 188 21.17 18.31 32.04
N VAL A 189 21.40 19.56 32.44
CA VAL A 189 20.63 20.73 32.03
C VAL A 189 21.03 21.21 30.61
N THR A 190 22.23 20.87 30.13
CA THR A 190 22.76 21.44 28.87
C THR A 190 22.01 21.01 27.61
N LYS A 191 21.98 19.73 27.22
CA LYS A 191 21.43 19.32 25.91
C LYS A 191 19.97 19.74 25.67
N SER A 192 19.12 19.62 26.70
CA SER A 192 17.72 20.01 26.59
C SER A 192 17.52 21.52 26.44
N GLU A 193 18.41 22.33 27.00
CA GLU A 193 18.42 23.78 26.84
C GLU A 193 18.96 24.18 25.48
N HIS A 194 20.02 23.53 24.99
CA HIS A 194 20.55 23.76 23.65
C HIS A 194 19.49 23.45 22.59
N LEU A 195 18.73 22.35 22.74
CA LEU A 195 17.58 22.05 21.88
C LEU A 195 16.50 23.14 21.94
N ARG A 196 16.22 23.72 23.11
CA ARG A 196 15.29 24.85 23.25
C ARG A 196 15.81 26.09 22.57
N ASP A 197 17.12 26.35 22.67
CA ASP A 197 17.75 27.53 22.11
C ASP A 197 17.85 27.44 20.58
N CYS A 198 18.12 26.27 19.99
CA CYS A 198 18.01 26.07 18.54
C CYS A 198 16.59 26.38 18.03
N LEU A 199 15.56 25.86 18.70
CA LEU A 199 14.17 26.13 18.33
C LEU A 199 13.82 27.62 18.52
N ARG A 200 14.32 28.24 19.59
CA ARG A 200 14.14 29.67 19.84
C ARG A 200 14.80 30.51 18.75
N SER A 201 16.06 30.25 18.43
CA SER A 201 16.81 30.92 17.36
C SER A 201 16.12 30.75 16.01
N LEU A 202 15.62 29.55 15.70
CA LEU A 202 14.86 29.29 14.48
C LEU A 202 13.61 30.17 14.39
N LYS A 203 12.85 30.32 15.49
CA LYS A 203 11.69 31.24 15.54
C LYS A 203 12.09 32.71 15.47
N GLN A 204 13.17 33.11 16.13
CA GLN A 204 13.62 34.50 16.22
C GLN A 204 14.21 35.00 14.89
N ASN A 205 14.89 34.13 14.14
CA ASN A 205 15.48 34.46 12.84
C ASN A 205 14.45 34.57 11.71
N HIS A 206 13.29 33.93 11.87
CA HIS A 206 12.18 33.95 10.90
C HIS A 206 10.94 34.66 11.46
N LYS A 207 11.13 35.75 12.21
CA LYS A 207 10.05 36.61 12.69
C LYS A 207 9.22 37.14 11.51
N GLY A 208 7.96 36.71 11.44
CA GLY A 208 7.03 37.09 10.37
C GLY A 208 6.66 35.96 9.41
N ASP A 209 7.37 34.83 9.44
CA ASP A 209 7.04 33.63 8.65
C ASP A 209 6.79 32.43 9.57
N ASP A 210 5.80 32.58 10.46
CA ASP A 210 5.39 31.54 11.41
C ASP A 210 4.95 30.25 10.70
N ALA A 211 4.46 30.36 9.46
CA ALA A 211 4.07 29.21 8.63
C ALA A 211 5.30 28.38 8.25
N ARG A 212 6.41 29.01 7.84
CA ARG A 212 7.66 28.31 7.55
C ARG A 212 8.30 27.72 8.80
N VAL A 213 8.30 28.45 9.92
CA VAL A 213 8.78 27.94 11.22
C VAL A 213 7.97 26.72 11.66
N ARG A 214 6.64 26.75 11.52
CA ARG A 214 5.78 25.60 11.85
C ARG A 214 6.10 24.38 10.96
N LYS A 215 6.24 24.57 9.65
CA LYS A 215 6.63 23.49 8.72
C LYS A 215 8.00 22.89 9.06
N ALA A 216 8.93 23.71 9.52
CA ALA A 216 10.23 23.25 10.01
C ALA A 216 10.09 22.35 11.23
N TYR A 217 9.33 22.78 12.24
CA TYR A 217 9.08 21.98 13.44
C TYR A 217 8.37 20.67 13.14
N GLU A 218 7.39 20.68 12.24
CA GLU A 218 6.71 19.46 11.79
C GLU A 218 7.69 18.48 11.13
N THR A 219 8.57 18.99 10.28
CA THR A 219 9.56 18.18 9.57
C THR A 219 10.60 17.59 10.53
N LEU A 220 11.14 18.42 11.44
CA LEU A 220 12.03 17.97 12.52
C LEU A 220 11.35 16.90 13.41
N LEU A 221 10.08 17.10 13.74
CA LEU A 221 9.31 16.17 14.55
C LEU A 221 9.13 14.83 13.85
N VAL A 222 8.96 14.81 12.53
CA VAL A 222 8.87 13.57 11.74
C VAL A 222 10.19 12.79 11.82
N TYR A 223 11.34 13.44 11.64
CA TYR A 223 12.64 12.76 11.74
C TYR A 223 12.87 12.16 13.13
N VAL A 224 12.71 12.95 14.18
CA VAL A 224 12.89 12.49 15.57
C VAL A 224 11.90 11.38 15.92
N ARG A 225 10.62 11.53 15.54
CA ARG A 225 9.58 10.54 15.82
C ARG A 225 9.81 9.22 15.10
N ASN A 226 10.24 9.27 13.83
CA ASN A 226 10.46 8.07 13.03
C ASN A 226 11.60 7.23 13.63
N VAL A 227 12.71 7.87 14.02
CA VAL A 227 13.80 7.21 14.74
C VAL A 227 13.33 6.67 16.08
N ALA A 228 12.62 7.47 16.87
CA ALA A 228 12.15 7.02 18.19
C ALA A 228 11.17 5.84 18.12
N LYS A 229 10.38 5.72 17.05
CA LYS A 229 9.48 4.58 16.84
C LYS A 229 10.21 3.34 16.35
N ASN A 230 11.17 3.51 15.45
CA ASN A 230 11.87 2.41 14.77
C ASN A 230 13.39 2.67 14.80
N PRO A 231 14.05 2.52 15.97
CA PRO A 231 15.45 2.90 16.14
C PRO A 231 16.41 2.03 15.35
N ASP A 232 16.06 0.76 15.11
CA ASP A 232 16.92 -0.17 14.38
C ASP A 232 16.90 0.09 12.87
N GLU A 233 15.85 0.72 12.34
CA GLU A 233 15.66 0.85 10.90
C GLU A 233 16.48 1.99 10.29
N GLU A 234 17.47 1.63 9.47
CA GLU A 234 18.46 2.56 8.94
C GLU A 234 17.86 3.65 8.02
N LYS A 235 16.77 3.33 7.31
CA LYS A 235 16.08 4.30 6.44
C LYS A 235 15.58 5.54 7.19
N TYR A 236 15.31 5.42 8.49
CA TYR A 236 14.89 6.54 9.34
C TYR A 236 16.06 7.25 10.01
N ARG A 237 17.23 6.61 10.05
CA ARG A 237 18.48 7.15 10.60
C ARG A 237 19.33 7.87 9.55
N LYS A 238 18.90 7.91 8.29
CA LYS A 238 19.61 8.57 7.18
C LYS A 238 18.74 9.66 6.54
N ILE A 239 19.26 10.89 6.47
CA ILE A 239 18.60 12.05 5.85
C ILE A 239 19.50 12.56 4.73
N ARG A 240 18.94 12.80 3.54
CA ARG A 240 19.68 13.35 2.39
C ARG A 240 19.67 14.87 2.45
N LEU A 241 20.86 15.49 2.45
CA LEU A 241 21.01 16.95 2.45
C LEU A 241 20.62 17.56 1.10
N SER A 242 20.76 16.84 -0.02
CA SER A 242 20.37 17.33 -1.34
C SER A 242 18.85 17.38 -1.57
N ASN A 243 18.03 16.86 -0.66
CA ASN A 243 16.59 16.83 -0.85
C ASN A 243 16.01 18.26 -0.79
N PRO A 244 15.33 18.75 -1.84
CA PRO A 244 14.79 20.12 -1.88
C PRO A 244 13.81 20.42 -0.73
N LEU A 245 12.98 19.44 -0.33
CA LEU A 245 12.03 19.61 0.77
C LEU A 245 12.73 19.69 2.12
N PHE A 246 13.85 18.97 2.29
CA PHE A 246 14.67 19.08 3.49
C PHE A 246 15.34 20.46 3.55
N GLN A 247 15.94 20.90 2.44
CA GLN A 247 16.61 22.20 2.36
C GLN A 247 15.65 23.35 2.63
N GLU A 248 14.50 23.40 1.95
CA GLU A 248 13.51 24.47 2.12
C GLU A 248 13.01 24.60 3.58
N ARG A 249 12.81 23.46 4.26
CA ARG A 249 12.13 23.39 5.56
C ARG A 249 13.06 23.33 6.76
N VAL A 250 14.26 22.79 6.64
CA VAL A 250 15.17 22.54 7.78
C VAL A 250 16.60 22.92 7.42
N GLY A 251 17.10 22.51 6.26
CA GLY A 251 18.50 22.70 5.86
C GLY A 251 18.90 24.17 5.67
N SER A 252 18.00 25.01 5.16
CA SER A 252 18.25 26.45 4.97
C SER A 252 17.97 27.29 6.21
N LEU A 253 17.43 26.70 7.28
CA LEU A 253 17.03 27.43 8.49
C LEU A 253 18.13 27.34 9.54
N ASN A 254 18.55 28.49 10.05
CA ASN A 254 19.58 28.54 11.06
C ASN A 254 19.07 27.90 12.37
N GLY A 255 19.80 26.90 12.88
CA GLY A 255 19.39 26.07 14.01
C GLY A 255 18.63 24.77 13.63
N GLY A 256 18.24 24.58 12.37
CA GLY A 256 17.53 23.37 11.92
C GLY A 256 18.43 22.13 11.87
N VAL A 257 19.59 22.25 11.24
CA VAL A 257 20.60 21.16 11.16
C VAL A 257 21.24 20.93 12.53
N GLU A 258 21.60 22.01 13.24
CA GLU A 258 22.15 21.95 14.60
C GLU A 258 21.23 21.20 15.57
N PHE A 259 19.92 21.39 15.46
CA PHE A 259 18.94 20.63 16.26
C PHE A 259 19.03 19.12 16.00
N LEU A 260 19.22 18.71 14.75
CA LEU A 260 19.39 17.28 14.41
C LEU A 260 20.73 16.76 14.92
N GLU A 261 21.79 17.55 14.86
CA GLU A 261 23.10 17.19 15.43
C GLU A 261 23.02 16.98 16.95
N LEU A 262 22.30 17.86 17.66
CA LEU A 262 22.02 17.69 19.09
C LEU A 262 21.17 16.45 19.41
N CYS A 263 20.35 15.99 18.46
CA CYS A 263 19.61 14.73 18.55
C CYS A 263 20.49 13.50 18.27
N GLY A 264 21.74 13.69 17.84
CA GLY A 264 22.74 12.65 17.59
C GLY A 264 23.05 12.38 16.11
N PHE A 265 22.43 13.11 15.18
CA PHE A 265 22.74 12.96 13.75
C PHE A 265 24.13 13.52 13.46
N GLU A 266 24.91 12.81 12.66
CA GLU A 266 26.27 13.20 12.27
C GLU A 266 26.32 13.51 10.78
N ARG A 267 27.11 14.54 10.44
CA ARG A 267 27.32 14.93 9.05
C ARG A 267 28.30 13.98 8.38
N MET A 268 27.79 13.17 7.46
CA MET A 268 28.60 12.30 6.61
C MET A 268 28.90 13.04 5.31
N GLY A 269 29.91 13.92 5.37
CA GLY A 269 30.27 14.82 4.28
C GLY A 269 29.21 15.91 4.02
N ASP A 270 29.02 16.27 2.76
CA ASP A 270 27.99 17.25 2.34
C ASP A 270 26.71 16.61 1.77
N GLU A 271 26.63 15.28 1.75
CA GLU A 271 25.50 14.56 1.14
C GLU A 271 24.45 14.06 2.13
N TYR A 272 24.85 13.59 3.32
CA TYR A 272 23.93 12.92 4.25
C TYR A 272 24.14 13.34 5.71
N LEU A 273 23.05 13.38 6.46
CA LEU A 273 23.02 13.29 7.92
C LEU A 273 22.68 11.85 8.30
N TYR A 274 23.51 11.24 9.15
CA TYR A 274 23.36 9.85 9.58
C TYR A 274 23.39 9.73 11.09
N LEU A 275 22.48 8.95 11.67
CA LEU A 275 22.44 8.65 13.09
C LEU A 275 22.95 7.21 13.33
N PRO A 276 24.17 7.02 13.84
CA PRO A 276 24.68 5.71 14.23
C PRO A 276 23.78 5.06 15.28
N ARG A 277 23.64 3.73 15.23
CA ARG A 277 22.80 2.97 16.17
C ARG A 277 23.24 3.20 17.62
N ASP A 278 24.54 3.28 17.84
CA ASP A 278 25.15 3.43 19.16
C ASP A 278 24.93 4.83 19.76
N LYS A 279 24.58 5.81 18.93
CA LYS A 279 24.32 7.19 19.34
C LYS A 279 22.84 7.51 19.49
N VAL A 280 21.95 6.53 19.31
CA VAL A 280 20.50 6.71 19.51
C VAL A 280 20.21 6.85 21.00
N ASP A 281 20.05 8.09 21.45
CA ASP A 281 19.59 8.39 22.81
C ASP A 281 18.08 8.64 22.84
N MET A 282 17.34 7.64 23.30
CA MET A 282 15.88 7.69 23.41
C MET A 282 15.39 8.79 24.36
N ALA A 283 16.16 9.13 25.40
CA ALA A 283 15.78 10.21 26.32
C ALA A 283 15.84 11.56 25.58
N THR A 284 16.95 11.81 24.88
CA THR A 284 17.13 13.03 24.07
C THR A 284 16.09 13.14 22.95
N LEU A 285 15.80 12.06 22.21
CA LEU A 285 14.78 12.07 21.15
C LEU A 285 13.37 12.32 21.69
N ASN A 286 13.01 11.73 22.84
CA ASN A 286 11.72 11.97 23.47
C ASN A 286 11.59 13.41 23.99
N SER A 287 12.64 13.95 24.61
CA SER A 287 12.71 15.35 25.01
C SER A 287 12.60 16.29 23.80
N ALA A 288 13.37 16.07 22.74
CA ALA A 288 13.31 16.82 21.49
C ALA A 288 11.91 16.81 20.88
N GLY A 289 11.27 15.65 20.80
CA GLY A 289 9.91 15.50 20.29
C GLY A 289 8.86 16.22 21.15
N SER A 290 9.04 16.26 22.48
CA SER A 290 8.18 17.02 23.39
C SER A 290 8.37 18.54 23.21
N LEU A 291 9.62 19.00 23.10
CA LEU A 291 9.96 20.40 22.86
C LEU A 291 9.39 20.92 21.54
N LEU A 292 9.50 20.15 20.46
CA LEU A 292 8.92 20.49 19.16
C LEU A 292 7.40 20.64 19.23
N ARG A 293 6.70 19.70 19.89
CA ARG A 293 5.26 19.81 20.12
C ARG A 293 4.92 21.05 20.95
N SER A 294 5.66 21.29 22.02
CA SER A 294 5.48 22.51 22.82
C SER A 294 5.73 23.77 22.01
N ALA A 295 6.72 23.80 21.11
CA ALA A 295 7.03 24.96 20.28
C ALA A 295 5.95 25.27 19.26
N MET A 296 5.24 24.25 18.77
CA MET A 296 4.11 24.39 17.85
C MET A 296 2.82 24.83 18.55
N THR A 297 2.57 24.32 19.76
CA THR A 297 1.31 24.58 20.49
C THR A 297 1.38 25.79 21.41
N ASN A 298 2.57 26.15 21.93
CA ASN A 298 2.74 27.26 22.88
C ASN A 298 3.20 28.54 22.18
N PRO A 299 2.37 29.61 22.14
CA PRO A 299 2.75 30.91 21.58
C PRO A 299 3.98 31.54 22.26
N PHE A 300 4.18 31.29 23.55
CA PHE A 300 5.25 31.84 24.39
C PHE A 300 6.48 30.93 24.51
N PHE A 301 6.61 29.92 23.64
CA PHE A 301 7.77 29.05 23.63
C PHE A 301 9.08 29.85 23.54
N GLY A 302 9.96 29.69 24.53
CA GLY A 302 11.27 30.37 24.59
C GLY A 302 11.25 31.81 25.09
N VAL A 303 10.14 32.32 25.65
CA VAL A 303 10.07 33.70 26.20
C VAL A 303 10.60 33.79 27.64
N LEU A 304 10.59 32.69 28.40
CA LEU A 304 10.88 32.69 29.85
C LEU A 304 12.26 32.15 30.27
N SER A 305 13.07 31.60 29.36
CA SER A 305 14.43 31.14 29.68
C SER A 305 15.43 32.27 29.46
N ARG A 306 15.93 32.89 30.54
CA ARG A 306 17.05 33.84 30.46
C ARG A 306 18.23 33.15 29.77
N SER A 307 18.75 33.78 28.73
CA SER A 307 20.05 33.45 28.16
C SER A 307 21.08 33.61 29.27
N VAL A 308 21.69 32.52 29.72
CA VAL A 308 22.94 32.60 30.47
C VAL A 308 24.01 32.79 29.40
N MET A 309 24.45 34.04 29.22
CA MET A 309 25.72 34.36 28.57
C MET A 309 26.88 33.83 29.41
#